data_AF-A0A4Z0GH68-F1
#
_entry.id   AF-A0A4Z0GH68-F1
#
_cell.length_a   1.000
_cell.length_b   1.000
_cell.length_c   1.000
_cell.angle_alpha   90.00
_cell.angle_beta   90.00
_cell.angle_gamma   90.00
#
_symmetry.space_group_name_H-M   'P 1'
#
loop_
_entity.id
_entity.type
_entity.pdbx_description
1 polymer ?
#
loop_
_entity_poly.entity_id
_entity_poly.type
_entity_poly.pdbx_seq_one_letter_code
_entity_poly.pdbx_strand_id
1 'polypeptide(L)' 'MIGLSHPRFDQVTIGKLSLSGQAGIATSSAVKRSWKSGTVRLHHIIDPRTGRPADSDCI' A
#
# COMPACT_ATOMS: atom_id res chain seq x y z
N MET A 1 0.91 14.23 -14.94
CA MET A 1 1.81 13.60 -13.95
C MET A 1 0.99 13.21 -12.74
N ILE A 2 1.22 12.03 -12.18
CA ILE A 2 0.57 11.54 -10.97
C ILE A 2 1.65 11.24 -9.92
N GLY A 3 1.46 11.71 -8.69
CA GLY A 3 2.40 11.52 -7.60
C GLY A 3 2.31 10.13 -6.97
N LEU A 4 3.45 9.60 -6.55
CA LEU A 4 3.56 8.42 -5.69
C LEU A 4 3.87 8.89 -4.27
N SER A 5 2.93 8.67 -3.34
CA SER A 5 3.10 9.06 -1.93
C SER A 5 4.05 8.12 -1.19
N HIS A 6 4.78 8.65 -0.20
CA HIS A 6 5.57 7.85 0.73
C HIS A 6 4.64 6.90 1.52
N PRO A 7 4.95 5.60 1.63
CA PRO A 7 4.07 4.63 2.28
C PRO A 7 3.67 4.99 3.73
N ARG A 8 4.58 5.64 4.46
CA ARG A 8 4.38 6.05 5.87
C ARG A 8 4.06 7.52 6.10
N PHE A 9 4.28 8.40 5.11
CA PHE A 9 4.18 9.85 5.28
C PHE A 9 3.41 10.46 4.10
N ASP A 10 2.10 10.57 4.22
CA ASP A 10 1.19 10.90 3.11
C ASP A 10 1.47 12.26 2.47
N GLN A 11 2.08 13.18 3.23
CA GLN A 11 2.46 14.52 2.76
C GLN A 11 3.74 14.51 1.91
N VAL A 12 4.48 13.41 1.86
CA VAL A 12 5.73 13.28 1.10
C VAL A 12 5.45 12.55 -0.21
N THR A 13 5.79 13.19 -1.33
CA THR A 13 5.81 12.54 -2.65
C THR A 13 7.20 11.98 -2.91
N ILE A 14 7.31 10.66 -3.14
CA ILE A 14 8.57 9.96 -3.38
C ILE A 14 8.89 9.75 -4.86
N GLY A 15 7.92 9.98 -5.74
CA GLY A 15 8.09 9.83 -7.18
C GLY A 15 6.92 10.42 -7.95
N LYS A 16 7.08 10.53 -9.27
CA LYS A 16 6.02 10.98 -10.18
C LYS A 16 6.02 10.10 -11.40
N LEU A 17 4.83 9.73 -11.87
CA LEU A 17 4.64 9.01 -13.12
C LEU A 17 4.00 9.92 -14.16
N SER A 18 4.54 9.89 -15.38
CA SER A 18 3.92 10.49 -16.55
C SER A 18 3.23 9.38 -17.35
N LEU A 19 1.93 9.52 -17.57
CA LEU A 19 1.12 8.56 -18.31
C LEU A 19 0.73 9.16 -19.66
N SER A 20 0.65 8.33 -20.69
CA SER A 20 0.17 8.69 -22.03
C SER A 20 -1.07 7.88 -22.40
N GLY A 21 -1.93 8.44 -23.26
CA GLY A 21 -3.19 7.80 -23.65
C GLY A 21 -4.19 7.66 -22.50
N GLN A 22 -5.10 6.70 -22.60
CA GLN A 22 -6.07 6.37 -21.55
C GLN A 22 -5.44 5.35 -20.58
N ALA A 23 -5.10 5.80 -19.38
CA ALA A 23 -4.42 4.99 -18.37
C ALA A 23 -5.02 5.21 -16.97
N GLY A 24 -4.94 4.18 -16.14
CA GLY A 24 -5.30 4.22 -14.72
C GLY A 24 -4.11 3.83 -13.85
N ILE A 25 -4.07 4.33 -12.62
CA ILE A 25 -3.09 3.94 -11.61
C ILE A 25 -3.79 3.69 -10.29
N ALA A 26 -3.34 2.67 -9.56
CA ALA A 26 -3.81 2.32 -8.24
C ALA A 26 -2.63 1.96 -7.35
N THR A 27 -2.72 2.32 -6.07
CA THR A 27 -1.71 1.99 -5.06
C THR A 27 -2.38 1.19 -3.95
N SER A 28 -1.84 0.02 -3.67
CA SER A 28 -2.18 -0.76 -2.47
C SER A 28 -1.06 -0.62 -1.46
N SER A 29 -1.38 -0.59 -0.16
CA SER A 29 -0.36 -0.55 0.90
C SER A 29 -0.85 -1.29 2.14
N ALA A 30 0.06 -2.05 2.73
CA ALA A 30 -0.14 -2.69 4.03
C ALA A 30 -0.12 -1.67 5.19
N VAL A 31 0.37 -0.45 4.98
CA VAL A 31 0.57 0.55 6.04
C VAL A 31 -0.70 1.32 6.36
N LYS A 32 -1.39 1.84 5.33
CA LYS A 32 -2.47 2.84 5.49
C LYS A 32 -3.64 2.30 6.32
N ARG A 33 -4.21 1.18 5.91
CA ARG A 33 -5.30 0.50 6.63
C ARG A 33 -4.75 -0.73 7.35
N SER A 34 -4.13 -0.43 8.49
CA SER A 34 -3.53 -1.39 9.43
C SER A 34 -4.02 -1.12 10.85
N TRP A 35 -3.99 -2.14 11.70
CA TRP A 35 -4.39 -2.05 13.10
C TRP A 35 -3.52 -2.97 13.96
N LYS A 36 -3.57 -2.78 15.28
CA LYS A 36 -2.93 -3.68 16.24
C LYS A 36 -3.95 -4.68 16.78
N SER A 37 -3.53 -5.93 16.92
CA SER A 37 -4.26 -6.99 17.60
C SER A 37 -3.29 -7.66 18.58
N GLY A 38 -3.39 -7.29 19.87
CA GLY A 38 -2.37 -7.64 20.86
C GLY A 38 -1.02 -7.03 20.50
N THR A 39 0.01 -7.88 20.40
CA THR A 39 1.38 -7.48 20.03
C THR A 39 1.64 -7.46 18.52
N VAL A 40 0.69 -7.94 17.71
CA VAL A 40 0.86 -8.09 16.26
C VAL A 40 0.19 -6.93 15.52
N ARG A 41 0.84 -6.44 14.46
CA ARG A 41 0.24 -5.51 13.51
C ARG A 41 -0.36 -6.26 12.33
N LEU A 42 -1.62 -5.99 12.02
CA LEU A 42 -2.37 -6.59 10.91
C LEU A 42 -2.73 -5.52 9.87
N HIS A 43 -3.00 -5.94 8.64
CA HIS A 43 -3.52 -5.09 7.58
C HIS A 43 -4.59 -5.82 6.75
N HIS A 44 -5.32 -5.06 5.95
CA HIS A 44 -6.52 -5.52 5.25
C HIS A 44 -6.25 -6.30 3.94
N ILE A 45 -5.00 -6.45 3.52
CA ILE A 45 -4.65 -7.17 2.29
C ILE A 45 -4.40 -8.62 2.70
N ILE A 46 -5.26 -9.53 2.24
CA ILE A 46 -5.31 -10.92 2.71
C ILE A 46 -4.64 -11.85 1.70
N ASP A 47 -3.82 -12.77 2.19
CA ASP A 47 -3.32 -13.90 1.43
C ASP A 47 -4.42 -14.98 1.32
N PRO A 48 -4.95 -15.26 0.12
CA PRO A 48 -6.04 -16.21 -0.05
C PRO A 48 -5.67 -17.65 0.32
N ARG A 49 -4.37 -18.01 0.35
CA ARG A 49 -3.91 -19.36 0.73
C ARG A 49 -4.06 -19.63 2.23
N THR A 50 -4.07 -18.57 3.05
CA THR A 50 -4.04 -18.68 4.51
C THR A 50 -5.22 -18.00 5.20
N GLY A 51 -5.91 -17.08 4.51
CA GLY A 51 -6.95 -16.23 5.10
C GLY A 51 -6.39 -15.18 6.08
N ARG A 52 -5.06 -15.03 6.16
CA ARG A 52 -4.37 -14.08 7.05
C ARG A 52 -3.87 -12.88 6.24
N PRO A 53 -3.53 -11.75 6.89
CA PRO A 53 -2.83 -10.67 6.20
C PRO A 53 -1.59 -11.19 5.49
N ALA A 54 -1.35 -10.72 4.27
CA ALA A 54 -0.24 -11.18 3.45
C ALA A 54 1.11 -10.82 4.08
N ASP A 55 1.99 -11.80 4.21
CA ASP A 55 3.39 -11.57 4.62
C ASP A 55 4.22 -11.24 3.37
N SER A 56 4.71 -10.01 3.30
CA SER A 56 5.34 -9.42 2.10
C SER A 56 6.38 -8.39 2.51
N ASP A 57 7.43 -8.25 1.70
CA ASP A 57 8.51 -7.27 1.89
C ASP A 57 8.18 -5.87 1.34
N CYS A 58 7.20 -5.76 0.43
CA CYS A 58 6.64 -4.49 -0.02
C CYS A 58 5.81 -3.79 1.07
N ILE A 59 6.00 -2.46 1.22
CA ILE A 59 5.32 -1.60 2.21
C ILE A 59 4.60 -0.41 1.59
#